data_AF-A0A7C3KXJ8-F1
#
_entry.id   AF-A0A7C3KXJ8-F1
#
_cell.length_a   1.000
_cell.length_b   1.000
_cell.length_c   1.000
_cell.angle_alpha   90.00
_cell.angle_beta   90.00
_cell.angle_gamma   90.00
#
_symmetry.space_group_name_H-M   'P 1'
#
loop_
_entity.id
_entity.type
_entity.pdbx_description
1 polymer ?
#
loop_
_entity_poly.entity_id
_entity_poly.type
_entity_poly.pdbx_seq_one_letter_code
_entity_poly.pdbx_strand_id
1 'polypeptide(L)'
;MRAAFSWLLIGAALTALEPLHLALIGEPFSHAYTGAIRHAITVGFISQMIIGVGMHVVARMNDVPPSLERPLWATFWLLNVGNAARVGLEIATDYSNAAFLSMGVTGFVELLGLSLWAAYVVRIMLRGAPMPTRPAPIHAG
;
A
#
# COMPACT_ATOMS: atom_id res chain seq x y z
N MET A 1 7.46 0.40 5.23
CA MET A 1 7.16 1.49 6.19
C MET A 1 7.73 2.84 5.77
N ARG A 2 9.03 2.97 5.43
CA ARG A 2 9.59 4.28 5.01
C ARG A 2 8.82 4.95 3.87
N ALA A 3 8.43 4.20 2.84
CA ALA A 3 7.63 4.70 1.72
C ALA A 3 6.25 5.24 2.12
N ALA A 4 5.61 4.66 3.16
CA ALA A 4 4.31 5.11 3.63
C ALA A 4 4.38 6.55 4.16
N PHE A 5 5.42 6.88 4.93
CA PHE A 5 5.62 8.24 5.41
C PHE A 5 5.92 9.22 4.27
N SER A 6 6.57 8.78 3.19
CA SER A 6 6.70 9.60 1.98
C SER A 6 5.34 9.96 1.40
N TRP A 7 4.40 9.01 1.35
CA TRP A 7 3.03 9.25 0.91
C TRP A 7 2.25 10.18 1.84
N LEU A 8 2.45 10.09 3.15
CA LEU A 8 1.87 11.04 4.10
C LEU A 8 2.34 12.47 3.82
N LEU A 9 3.65 12.65 3.59
CA LEU A 9 4.22 13.95 3.26
C LEU A 9 3.71 14.47 1.90
N ILE A 10 3.57 13.58 0.91
CA ILE A 10 2.97 13.93 -0.39
C ILE A 10 1.51 14.37 -0.21
N GLY A 11 0.70 13.62 0.54
CA GLY A 11 -0.68 13.98 0.82
C GLY A 11 -0.80 15.33 1.53
N ALA A 12 0.03 15.58 2.55
CA ALA A 12 0.08 16.85 3.25
C ALA A 12 0.51 18.02 2.33
N ALA A 13 1.50 17.79 1.46
CA ALA A 13 1.93 18.77 0.48
C ALA A 13 0.81 19.08 -0.53
N LEU A 14 0.13 18.06 -1.06
CA LEU A 14 -1.00 18.25 -1.97
C LEU A 14 -2.11 19.06 -1.31
N THR A 15 -2.46 18.76 -0.05
CA THR A 15 -3.45 19.56 0.72
C THR A 15 -3.00 21.00 0.89
N ALA A 16 -1.74 21.26 1.24
CA ALA A 16 -1.22 22.62 1.38
C ALA A 16 -1.21 23.40 0.06
N LEU A 17 -1.00 22.69 -1.07
CA LEU A 17 -0.94 23.26 -2.41
C LEU A 17 -2.31 23.37 -3.09
N GLU A 18 -3.38 22.80 -2.52
CA GLU A 18 -4.73 22.82 -3.10
C GLU A 18 -5.22 24.23 -3.47
N PRO A 19 -5.10 25.27 -2.61
CA PRO A 19 -5.57 26.61 -2.97
C PRO A 19 -4.81 27.20 -4.16
N LEU A 20 -3.51 26.90 -4.26
CA LEU A 20 -2.68 27.34 -5.38
C LEU A 20 -3.09 26.63 -6.67
N HIS A 21 -3.29 25.31 -6.62
CA HIS A 21 -3.77 24.53 -7.76
C HIS A 21 -5.11 25.03 -8.28
N LEU A 22 -6.08 25.24 -7.39
CA LEU A 22 -7.41 25.77 -7.72
C LEU A 22 -7.33 27.16 -8.37
N ALA A 23 -6.50 28.05 -7.83
CA ALA A 23 -6.27 29.37 -8.41
C ALA A 23 -5.66 29.29 -9.82
N LEU A 24 -4.78 28.31 -10.09
CA LEU A 24 -4.15 28.12 -11.40
C LEU A 24 -5.12 27.59 -12.47
N ILE A 25 -6.07 26.73 -12.08
CA ILE A 25 -7.09 26.22 -13.00
C ILE A 25 -8.33 27.11 -13.08
N GLY A 26 -8.44 28.12 -12.21
CA GLY A 26 -9.56 29.08 -12.20
C GLY A 26 -10.87 28.50 -11.67
N GLU A 27 -10.83 27.36 -10.98
CA GLU A 27 -12.00 26.66 -10.47
C GLU A 27 -12.07 26.76 -8.94
N PRO A 28 -13.26 26.90 -8.35
CA PRO A 28 -13.42 26.97 -6.90
C PRO A 28 -13.19 25.62 -6.21
N PHE A 29 -13.21 24.52 -6.96
CA PHE A 29 -13.08 23.16 -6.43
C PHE A 29 -12.67 22.16 -7.53
N SER A 30 -11.90 21.13 -7.17
CA SER A 30 -11.59 20.00 -8.06
C SER A 30 -11.81 18.67 -7.34
N HIS A 31 -12.76 17.88 -7.87
CA HIS A 31 -12.96 16.51 -7.42
C HIS A 31 -11.73 15.62 -7.67
N ALA A 32 -11.00 15.88 -8.75
CA ALA A 32 -9.87 15.07 -9.15
C ALA A 32 -8.66 15.35 -8.24
N TYR A 33 -8.35 16.62 -7.97
CA TYR A 33 -7.29 16.99 -7.03
C TYR A 33 -7.57 16.54 -5.59
N THR A 34 -8.82 16.68 -5.12
CA THR A 34 -9.22 16.11 -3.83
C THR A 34 -9.13 14.56 -3.85
N GLY A 35 -9.41 13.92 -4.98
CA GLY A 35 -9.18 12.50 -5.21
C GLY A 35 -7.70 12.11 -5.03
N ALA A 36 -6.80 12.89 -5.61
CA ALA A 36 -5.34 12.71 -5.52
C ALA A 36 -4.84 12.78 -4.07
N ILE A 37 -5.31 13.78 -3.30
CA ILE A 37 -5.02 13.87 -1.86
C ILE A 37 -5.48 12.60 -1.14
N ARG A 38 -6.71 12.15 -1.42
CA ARG A 38 -7.30 10.96 -0.78
C ARG A 38 -6.51 9.71 -1.12
N HIS A 39 -6.13 9.47 -2.37
CA HIS A 39 -5.33 8.29 -2.75
C HIS A 39 -3.92 8.31 -2.15
N ALA A 40 -3.26 9.47 -2.12
CA ALA A 40 -1.98 9.63 -1.45
C ALA A 40 -2.07 9.22 0.04
N ILE A 41 -3.12 9.63 0.74
CA ILE A 41 -3.29 9.33 2.17
C ILE A 41 -3.79 7.88 2.38
N THR A 42 -4.84 7.46 1.70
CA THR A 42 -5.48 6.16 1.96
C THR A 42 -4.67 5.01 1.39
N VAL A 43 -4.43 4.99 0.08
CA VAL A 43 -3.70 3.90 -0.59
C VAL A 43 -2.19 4.03 -0.37
N GLY A 44 -1.66 5.26 -0.47
CA GLY A 44 -0.23 5.52 -0.30
C GLY A 44 0.26 5.33 1.13
N PHE A 45 -0.37 6.00 2.11
CA PHE A 45 0.05 5.94 3.50
C PHE A 45 -0.65 4.85 4.30
N ILE A 46 -1.97 4.93 4.48
CA ILE A 46 -2.73 4.07 5.42
C ILE A 46 -2.62 2.60 5.01
N SER A 47 -2.89 2.25 3.75
CA SER A 47 -2.80 0.86 3.29
C SER A 47 -1.40 0.29 3.43
N GLN A 48 -0.35 1.07 3.14
CA GLN A 48 1.03 0.60 3.35
C GLN A 48 1.37 0.40 4.83
N MET A 49 0.82 1.22 5.73
CA MET A 49 0.94 1.00 7.16
C MET A 49 0.22 -0.28 7.59
N ILE A 50 -1.01 -0.50 7.12
CA ILE A 50 -1.79 -1.72 7.38
C ILE A 50 -1.02 -2.97 6.90
N ILE A 51 -0.47 -2.93 5.69
CA ILE A 51 0.29 -4.06 5.11
C ILE A 51 1.54 -4.35 5.93
N GLY A 52 2.34 -3.32 6.23
CA GLY A 52 3.60 -3.49 6.95
C GLY A 52 3.39 -3.95 8.40
N VAL A 53 2.51 -3.28 9.13
CA VAL A 53 2.18 -3.62 10.51
C VAL A 53 1.42 -4.94 10.58
N GLY A 54 0.47 -5.17 9.67
CA GLY A 54 -0.31 -6.40 9.59
C GLY A 54 0.58 -7.62 9.34
N MET A 55 1.56 -7.52 8.44
CA MET A 55 2.55 -8.59 8.28
C MET A 55 3.34 -8.85 9.55
N HIS A 56 3.81 -7.79 10.21
CA HIS A 56 4.57 -7.92 11.43
C HIS A 56 3.76 -8.63 12.53
N VAL A 57 2.51 -8.22 12.73
CA VAL A 57 1.59 -8.84 13.69
C VAL A 57 1.32 -10.30 13.34
N VAL A 58 0.98 -10.59 12.07
CA VAL A 58 0.66 -11.95 11.62
C VAL A 58 1.84 -12.90 11.75
N ALA A 59 3.05 -12.47 11.36
CA ALA A 59 4.26 -13.28 11.49
C ALA A 59 4.55 -13.62 12.96
N ARG A 60 4.40 -12.63 13.87
CA ARG A 60 4.64 -12.81 15.31
C ARG A 60 3.59 -13.69 15.98
N MET A 61 2.31 -13.49 15.68
CA MET A 61 1.22 -14.30 16.25
C MET A 61 1.23 -15.75 15.77
N ASN A 62 1.88 -16.04 14.64
CA ASN A 62 2.00 -17.39 14.09
C ASN A 62 3.42 -17.96 14.26
N ASP A 63 4.27 -17.36 15.11
CA ASP A 63 5.65 -17.80 15.37
C ASP A 63 6.47 -18.10 14.10
N VAL A 64 6.26 -17.32 13.04
CA VAL A 64 6.98 -17.50 11.78
C VAL A 64 8.46 -17.17 11.99
N PRO A 65 9.39 -18.10 11.71
CA PRO A 65 10.81 -17.83 11.79
C PRO A 65 11.21 -16.68 10.86
N PRO A 66 12.11 -15.76 11.27
CA PRO A 66 12.54 -14.65 10.42
C PRO A 66 13.14 -15.07 9.08
N SER A 67 13.71 -16.28 9.01
CA SER A 67 14.26 -16.86 7.77
C SER A 67 13.20 -17.27 6.74
N LEU A 68 11.94 -17.43 7.16
CA LEU A 68 10.81 -17.80 6.32
C LEU A 68 9.92 -16.60 5.95
N GLU A 69 10.15 -15.44 6.58
CA GLU A 69 9.50 -14.19 6.22
C GLU A 69 9.95 -13.78 4.82
N ARG A 70 9.01 -13.77 3.86
CA ARG A 70 9.29 -13.37 2.49
C ARG A 70 9.07 -11.87 2.31
N PRO A 71 9.95 -11.17 1.59
CA PRO A 71 9.76 -9.76 1.31
C PRO A 71 8.57 -9.55 0.37
N LEU A 72 7.71 -8.57 0.69
CA LEU A 72 6.51 -8.22 -0.08
C LEU A 72 6.81 -7.35 -1.31
N TRP A 73 7.89 -7.62 -2.05
CA TRP A 73 8.34 -6.75 -3.15
C TRP A 73 7.28 -6.55 -4.24
N ALA A 74 6.54 -7.59 -4.59
CA ALA A 74 5.47 -7.49 -5.59
C ALA A 74 4.37 -6.52 -5.13
N THR A 75 3.82 -6.70 -3.93
CA THR A 75 2.84 -5.78 -3.33
C THR A 75 3.39 -4.37 -3.22
N PHE A 76 4.65 -4.23 -2.79
CA PHE A 76 5.30 -2.93 -2.64
C PHE A 76 5.34 -2.17 -3.97
N TRP A 77 5.83 -2.79 -5.04
CA TRP A 77 5.95 -2.13 -6.34
C TRP A 77 4.59 -1.86 -6.98
N LEU A 78 3.67 -2.83 -6.94
CA LEU A 78 2.32 -2.66 -7.49
C LEU A 78 1.59 -1.50 -6.83
N LEU A 79 1.65 -1.39 -5.49
CA LEU A 79 1.01 -0.30 -4.78
C LEU A 79 1.66 1.06 -5.04
N ASN A 80 3.00 1.14 -5.01
CA ASN A 80 3.66 2.43 -5.20
C ASN A 80 3.53 2.94 -6.63
N VAL A 81 3.70 2.07 -7.62
CA VAL A 81 3.55 2.44 -9.04
C VAL A 81 2.08 2.73 -9.37
N GLY A 82 1.16 1.88 -8.91
CA GLY A 82 -0.28 2.09 -9.08
C GLY A 82 -0.75 3.41 -8.47
N ASN A 83 -0.40 3.66 -7.20
CA ASN A 83 -0.80 4.88 -6.50
C ASN A 83 -0.13 6.13 -7.04
N ALA A 84 1.15 6.07 -7.43
CA ALA A 84 1.81 7.21 -8.09
C ALA A 84 1.15 7.55 -9.42
N ALA A 85 0.84 6.55 -10.24
CA ALA A 85 0.10 6.75 -11.47
C ALA A 85 -1.32 7.29 -11.18
N ARG A 86 -2.01 6.77 -10.16
CA ARG A 86 -3.33 7.25 -9.74
C ARG A 86 -3.31 8.73 -9.41
N VAL A 87 -2.50 9.13 -8.44
CA VAL A 87 -2.37 10.51 -7.96
C VAL A 87 -2.00 11.45 -9.12
N GLY A 88 -1.01 11.06 -9.93
CA GLY A 88 -0.59 11.86 -11.09
C GLY A 88 -1.70 12.02 -12.14
N LEU A 89 -2.44 10.95 -12.43
CA LEU A 89 -3.50 10.98 -13.43
C LEU A 89 -4.75 11.70 -12.94
N GLU A 90 -5.07 11.63 -11.65
CA GLU A 90 -6.13 12.44 -11.02
C GLU A 90 -5.84 13.93 -11.21
N ILE A 91 -4.63 14.39 -10.90
CA ILE A 91 -4.24 15.78 -11.15
C ILE A 91 -4.28 16.08 -12.66
N ALA A 92 -3.83 15.15 -13.51
CA ALA A 92 -3.83 15.34 -14.96
C ALA A 92 -5.25 15.47 -15.55
N THR A 93 -6.26 14.86 -14.94
CA THR A 93 -7.65 14.98 -15.42
C THR A 93 -8.25 16.37 -15.26
N ASP A 94 -7.69 17.23 -14.40
CA ASP A 94 -8.08 18.65 -14.36
C ASP A 94 -7.71 19.38 -15.66
N TYR A 95 -6.77 18.85 -16.45
CA TYR A 95 -6.28 19.47 -17.68
C TYR A 95 -6.68 18.71 -18.95
N SER A 96 -6.95 17.41 -18.86
CA SER A 96 -7.26 16.58 -20.03
C SER A 96 -8.13 15.38 -19.71
N ASN A 97 -9.24 15.26 -20.43
CA ASN A 97 -10.15 14.12 -20.32
C ASN A 97 -9.51 12.79 -20.75
N ALA A 98 -8.41 12.81 -21.51
CA ALA A 98 -7.73 11.59 -21.94
C ALA A 98 -7.14 10.80 -20.76
N ALA A 99 -6.87 11.46 -19.63
CA ALA A 99 -6.27 10.82 -18.46
C ALA A 99 -7.26 9.92 -17.68
N PHE A 100 -8.58 10.06 -17.85
CA PHE A 100 -9.58 9.29 -17.10
C PHE A 100 -9.46 7.77 -17.32
N LEU A 101 -9.27 7.34 -18.57
CA LEU A 101 -9.23 5.91 -18.90
C LEU A 101 -7.97 5.27 -18.30
N SER A 102 -6.82 5.92 -18.44
CA SER A 102 -5.56 5.47 -17.83
C SER A 102 -5.64 5.47 -16.31
N MET A 103 -6.30 6.46 -15.72
CA MET A 103 -6.52 6.53 -14.26
C MET A 103 -7.34 5.34 -13.77
N GLY A 104 -8.38 4.92 -14.50
CA GLY A 104 -9.17 3.75 -14.14
C GLY A 104 -8.34 2.48 -14.02
N VAL A 105 -7.35 2.30 -14.91
CA VAL A 105 -6.49 1.11 -14.95
C VAL A 105 -5.61 0.98 -13.69
N THR A 106 -5.19 2.09 -13.09
CA THR A 106 -4.29 2.05 -11.92
C THR A 106 -4.92 1.37 -10.71
N GLY A 107 -6.25 1.41 -10.59
CA GLY A 107 -6.98 0.70 -9.54
C GLY A 107 -6.83 -0.80 -9.57
N PHE A 108 -6.79 -1.39 -10.76
CA PHE A 108 -6.58 -2.83 -10.91
C PHE A 108 -5.15 -3.22 -10.51
N VAL A 109 -4.17 -2.34 -10.75
CA VAL A 109 -2.78 -2.55 -10.32
C VAL A 109 -2.68 -2.54 -8.79
N GLU A 110 -3.34 -1.57 -8.14
CA GLU A 110 -3.39 -1.46 -6.68
C GLU A 110 -4.10 -2.68 -6.06
N LEU A 111 -5.26 -3.06 -6.61
CA LEU A 111 -6.04 -4.23 -6.19
C LEU A 111 -5.24 -5.51 -6.29
N LEU A 112 -4.52 -5.73 -7.40
CA LEU A 112 -3.66 -6.89 -7.57
C LEU A 112 -2.57 -6.94 -6.49
N GLY A 113 -1.94 -5.80 -6.20
CA GLY A 113 -0.93 -5.71 -5.13
C GLY A 113 -1.49 -6.09 -3.76
N LEU A 114 -2.68 -5.59 -3.42
CA LEU A 114 -3.40 -5.92 -2.18
C LEU A 114 -3.84 -7.38 -2.13
N SER A 115 -4.35 -7.94 -3.23
CA SER A 115 -4.77 -9.34 -3.30
C SER A 115 -3.60 -10.30 -3.09
N LEU A 116 -2.43 -10.02 -3.65
CA LEU A 116 -1.22 -10.83 -3.44
C LEU A 116 -0.81 -10.85 -1.96
N TRP A 117 -0.86 -9.69 -1.29
CA TRP A 117 -0.58 -9.58 0.14
C TRP A 117 -1.61 -10.32 0.98
N ALA A 118 -2.91 -10.12 0.71
CA ALA A 118 -3.98 -10.78 1.44
C ALA A 118 -3.88 -12.30 1.32
N ALA A 119 -3.64 -12.82 0.11
CA ALA A 119 -3.45 -14.25 -0.12
C ALA A 119 -2.24 -14.80 0.66
N TYR A 120 -1.14 -14.03 0.74
CA TYR A 120 0.03 -14.41 1.53
C TYR A 120 -0.26 -14.46 3.03
N VAL A 121 -0.95 -13.44 3.57
CA VAL A 121 -1.37 -13.38 4.98
C VAL A 121 -2.29 -14.53 5.34
N VAL A 122 -3.34 -14.77 4.53
CA VAL A 122 -4.29 -15.87 4.74
C VAL A 122 -3.56 -17.21 4.73
N ARG A 123 -2.58 -17.40 3.83
CA ARG A 123 -1.77 -18.62 3.80
C ARG A 123 -0.98 -18.83 5.09
N ILE A 124 -0.44 -17.78 5.71
CA ILE A 124 0.28 -17.88 6.98
C ILE A 124 -0.70 -18.28 8.10
N MET A 125 -1.82 -17.56 8.21
CA MET A 125 -2.84 -17.82 9.23
C MET A 125 -3.41 -19.23 9.16
N LEU A 126 -3.65 -19.75 7.95
CA LEU A 126 -4.23 -21.09 7.76
C LEU A 126 -3.24 -22.23 8.00
N ARG A 127 -1.94 -22.01 7.82
CA ARG A 127 -0.94 -23.09 7.89
C ARG A 127 -0.29 -23.23 9.27
N GLY A 128 -0.26 -22.17 10.09
CA GLY A 128 0.45 -22.14 11.37
C GLY A 128 1.96 -22.38 11.23
N ALA A 129 2.76 -22.05 12.25
CA ALA A 129 4.16 -22.47 12.26
C ALA A 129 4.27 -24.00 12.38
N PRO A 130 5.23 -24.64 11.69
CA PRO A 130 5.61 -26.01 12.01
C PRO A 130 6.01 -26.08 13.49
N MET A 131 5.40 -27.01 14.26
CA MET A 131 5.78 -27.24 15.65
C MET A 131 7.29 -27.47 15.75
N PRO A 132 8.01 -26.83 16.69
CA PRO A 132 9.40 -27.18 16.96
C PRO A 132 9.48 -28.68 17.28
N THR A 133 10.31 -29.42 16.54
CA THR A 133 10.59 -30.82 16.85
C THR A 133 11.18 -30.88 18.25
N ARG A 134 10.46 -31.52 19.18
CA ARG A 134 10.93 -31.73 20.56
C ARG A 134 12.33 -32.36 20.50
N PRO A 135 13.35 -31.82 21.18
CA PRO A 135 14.66 -32.45 21.22
C PRO A 135 14.51 -33.89 21.75
N ALA A 136 15.23 -34.82 21.12
CA ALA A 136 15.23 -36.22 21.53
C ALA A 136 15.54 -36.31 23.05
N PRO A 137 14.82 -37.16 23.81
CA PRO A 137 15.10 -37.31 25.22
C PRO A 137 16.57 -37.69 25.39
N ILE A 138 17.26 -36.92 26.21
CA ILE A 138 18.63 -37.20 26.61
C ILE A 138 18.56 -38.50 27.42
N HIS A 139 18.99 -39.60 26.84
CA HIS A 139 19.15 -40.85 27.58
C HIS A 139 20.28 -40.63 28.58
N ALA A 140 19.92 -40.34 29.83
CA ALA A 140 20.84 -40.42 30.96
C ALA A 140 21.16 -41.90 31.16
N GLY A 141 22.39 -42.29 30.79
CA GLY A 141 22.99 -43.58 31.13
C GLY A 141 23.62 -43.55 32.51
#